data_AF-A0A5Q0BJT4-F1
#
_entry.id   AF-A0A5Q0BJT4-F1
#
_cell.length_a   1.000
_cell.length_b   1.000
_cell.length_c   1.000
_cell.angle_alpha   90.00
_cell.angle_beta   90.00
_cell.angle_gamma   90.00
#
_symmetry.space_group_name_H-M   'P 1'
#
loop_
_entity.id
_entity.type
_entity.pdbx_description
1 polymer ?
#
loop_
_entity_poly.entity_id
_entity_poly.type
_entity_poly.pdbx_seq_one_letter_code
_entity_poly.pdbx_strand_id
1 'polypeptide(L)'
;MNVANAVIQKSSSFGLYLSSDPNWDGQILLVDGKLLHGGSFLTEPGLSATAGVVWGDSLPTDTMMGIIIEDGAGGSFQLTIGQDPGTQKMTVTDPEPYIYGSPKVNYVTTAQTEWSVTLVFSDN
;
A
#
# COMPACT_ATOMS: atom_id res chain seq x y z
N MET A 1 -11.58 -3.03 -17.59
CA MET A 1 -11.14 -2.08 -16.54
C MET A 1 -10.64 -2.86 -15.34
N ASN A 2 -9.31 -2.96 -15.25
CA ASN A 2 -8.62 -3.61 -14.16
C ASN A 2 -8.40 -2.64 -13.00
N VAL A 3 -8.36 -3.20 -11.79
CA VAL A 3 -8.03 -2.46 -10.56
C VAL A 3 -6.81 -3.14 -9.96
N ALA A 4 -5.73 -2.39 -9.81
CA ALA A 4 -4.57 -2.81 -9.04
C ALA A 4 -4.89 -2.65 -7.56
N ASN A 5 -4.66 -3.69 -6.74
CA ASN A 5 -5.02 -3.68 -5.33
C ASN A 5 -3.84 -3.97 -4.41
N ALA A 6 -3.69 -3.17 -3.36
CA ALA A 6 -2.83 -3.43 -2.24
C ALA A 6 -3.68 -3.66 -0.99
N VAL A 7 -3.67 -4.89 -0.47
CA VAL A 7 -4.33 -5.20 0.80
C VAL A 7 -3.36 -4.86 1.92
N ILE A 8 -3.72 -3.90 2.75
CA ILE A 8 -2.96 -3.48 3.92
C ILE A 8 -3.50 -4.24 5.12
N GLN A 9 -2.73 -5.21 5.62
CA GLN A 9 -3.11 -6.02 6.78
C GLN A 9 -2.31 -5.59 8.01
N LYS A 10 -3.01 -5.17 9.05
CA LYS A 10 -2.41 -4.77 10.31
C LYS A 10 -2.33 -5.96 11.26
N SER A 11 -1.11 -6.34 11.63
CA SER A 11 -0.83 -7.26 12.76
C SER A 11 -0.07 -6.59 13.90
N SER A 12 0.42 -5.36 13.68
CA SER A 12 1.14 -4.55 14.65
C SER A 12 0.28 -4.08 15.83
N SER A 13 0.93 -3.81 16.95
CA SER A 13 0.35 -3.13 18.11
C SER A 13 0.15 -1.62 17.86
N PHE A 14 0.93 -1.01 16.96
CA PHE A 14 0.80 0.39 16.55
C PHE A 14 -0.28 0.60 15.49
N GLY A 15 -1.08 1.66 15.62
CA GLY A 15 -2.02 2.11 14.60
C GLY A 15 -1.35 2.38 13.25
N LEU A 16 -2.07 2.12 12.16
CA LEU A 16 -1.62 2.49 10.81
C LEU A 16 -2.55 3.54 10.22
N TYR A 17 -1.97 4.53 9.55
CA TYR A 17 -2.70 5.53 8.78
C TYR A 17 -2.26 5.47 7.32
N LEU A 18 -3.22 5.30 6.42
CA LEU A 18 -3.05 5.31 4.98
C LEU A 18 -3.38 6.71 4.43
N SER A 19 -2.41 7.37 3.80
CA SER A 19 -2.65 8.67 3.16
C SER A 19 -3.54 8.55 1.93
N SER A 20 -4.34 9.58 1.66
CA SER A 20 -5.24 9.64 0.49
C SER A 20 -4.57 10.04 -0.81
N ASP A 21 -3.45 10.77 -0.74
CA ASP A 21 -2.64 11.18 -1.90
C ASP A 21 -1.22 10.65 -1.69
N PRO A 22 -0.92 9.45 -2.21
CA PRO A 22 0.23 8.68 -1.79
C PRO A 22 1.52 8.97 -2.59
N ASN A 23 1.45 9.78 -3.65
CA ASN A 23 2.59 10.17 -4.48
C ASN A 23 2.52 11.64 -4.94
N TRP A 24 1.53 12.40 -4.45
CA TRP A 24 1.36 13.84 -4.68
C TRP A 24 1.18 14.20 -6.16
N ASP A 25 0.68 13.26 -6.96
CA ASP A 25 0.40 13.44 -8.38
C ASP A 25 -1.12 13.58 -8.67
N GLY A 26 -1.96 13.56 -7.64
CA GLY A 26 -3.41 13.56 -7.77
C GLY A 26 -4.04 12.18 -7.93
N GLN A 27 -3.29 11.09 -7.74
CA GLN A 27 -3.81 9.73 -7.62
C GLN A 27 -4.88 9.67 -6.52
N ILE A 28 -6.08 9.23 -6.89
CA ILE A 28 -7.17 8.99 -5.92
C ILE A 28 -7.25 7.49 -5.65
N LEU A 29 -6.96 7.10 -4.41
CA LEU A 29 -7.12 5.71 -3.97
C LEU A 29 -8.60 5.35 -3.79
N LEU A 30 -8.92 4.10 -4.11
CA LEU A 30 -10.12 3.42 -3.63
C LEU A 30 -9.75 2.73 -2.31
N VAL A 31 -10.45 3.00 -1.21
CA VAL A 31 -10.37 2.17 0.00
C VAL A 31 -11.66 1.38 0.14
N ASP A 32 -11.54 0.06 0.13
CA ASP A 32 -12.65 -0.89 0.17
C ASP A 32 -13.72 -0.57 -0.90
N GLY A 33 -13.23 -0.19 -2.09
CA GLY A 33 -14.06 0.13 -3.26
C GLY A 33 -14.67 1.54 -3.26
N LYS A 34 -14.38 2.39 -2.28
CA LYS A 34 -14.87 3.78 -2.22
C LYS A 34 -13.72 4.77 -2.42
N LEU A 35 -13.97 5.87 -3.14
CA LEU A 35 -12.98 6.94 -3.28
C LEU A 35 -12.58 7.46 -1.89
N LEU A 36 -11.27 7.48 -1.65
CA LEU A 36 -10.69 7.93 -0.41
C LEU A 36 -10.53 9.45 -0.45
N HIS A 37 -11.47 10.16 0.19
CA HIS A 37 -11.42 11.62 0.36
C HIS A 37 -10.88 11.95 1.77
N GLY A 38 -9.56 12.06 1.91
CA GLY A 38 -8.85 12.09 3.22
C GLY A 38 -8.42 10.68 3.65
N GLY A 39 -7.37 10.51 4.47
CA GLY A 39 -6.78 9.19 4.73
C GLY A 39 -7.66 8.20 5.52
N SER A 40 -7.16 6.97 5.69
CA SER A 40 -7.86 5.88 6.40
C SER A 40 -7.04 5.34 7.57
N PHE A 41 -7.69 4.97 8.68
CA PHE A 41 -7.03 4.45 9.88
C PHE A 41 -7.35 2.98 10.12
N LEU A 42 -6.32 2.20 10.43
CA LEU A 42 -6.41 0.84 10.98
C LEU A 42 -5.91 0.88 12.43
N THR A 43 -6.83 0.90 13.41
CA THR A 43 -6.47 1.07 14.82
C THR A 43 -6.23 -0.26 15.53
N GLU A 44 -7.05 -1.28 15.27
CA GLU A 44 -6.98 -2.58 15.95
C GLU A 44 -6.14 -3.61 15.18
N PRO A 45 -5.35 -4.48 15.84
CA PRO A 45 -4.72 -5.63 15.20
C PRO A 45 -5.77 -6.55 14.56
N GLY A 46 -5.43 -7.15 13.43
CA GLY A 46 -6.32 -8.01 12.65
C GLY A 46 -7.21 -7.28 11.65
N LEU A 47 -7.23 -5.94 11.66
CA LEU A 47 -7.92 -5.16 10.63
C LEU A 47 -7.14 -5.15 9.30
N SER A 48 -7.88 -5.06 8.20
CA SER A 48 -7.33 -4.87 6.87
C SER A 48 -8.12 -3.82 6.09
N ALA A 49 -7.45 -3.12 5.20
CA ALA A 49 -8.07 -2.27 4.19
C ALA A 49 -7.52 -2.61 2.81
N THR A 50 -8.36 -2.52 1.78
CA THR A 50 -7.90 -2.68 0.39
C THR A 50 -7.75 -1.31 -0.26
N ALA A 51 -6.51 -0.91 -0.52
CA ALA A 51 -6.20 0.27 -1.34
C ALA A 51 -6.17 -0.13 -2.82
N GLY A 52 -6.86 0.62 -3.69
CA GLY A 52 -7.03 0.30 -5.09
C GLY A 52 -6.81 1.49 -6.02
N VAL A 53 -6.28 1.25 -7.21
CA VAL A 53 -6.18 2.23 -8.30
C VAL A 53 -6.84 1.65 -9.54
N VAL A 54 -7.72 2.43 -10.15
CA VAL A 54 -8.30 2.08 -11.45
C VAL A 54 -7.20 2.25 -12.51
N TRP A 55 -6.73 1.13 -13.07
CA TRP A 55 -5.64 1.12 -14.05
C TRP A 55 -6.14 1.19 -15.49
N GLY A 56 -7.40 0.82 -15.72
CA GLY A 56 -7.99 0.78 -17.08
C GLY A 56 -7.65 -0.52 -17.80
N ASP A 57 -7.41 -0.43 -19.12
CA ASP A 57 -7.11 -1.57 -19.99
C ASP A 57 -5.64 -1.61 -20.44
N SER A 58 -4.78 -0.80 -19.80
CA SER A 58 -3.33 -0.83 -20.00
C SER A 58 -2.72 -2.10 -19.40
N LEU A 59 -1.59 -2.52 -19.96
CA LEU A 59 -0.77 -3.58 -19.36
C LEU A 59 -0.27 -3.15 -17.97
N PRO A 60 -0.10 -4.08 -17.01
CA PRO A 60 0.57 -3.78 -15.75
C PRO A 60 1.99 -3.25 -15.99
N THR A 61 2.44 -2.36 -15.11
CA THR A 61 3.82 -1.81 -15.10
C THR A 61 4.41 -1.98 -13.71
N ASP A 62 5.70 -1.70 -13.56
CA ASP A 62 6.36 -1.65 -12.24
C ASP A 62 5.92 -0.46 -11.37
N THR A 63 5.14 0.47 -11.92
CA THR A 63 4.82 1.77 -11.32
C THR A 63 3.33 2.04 -11.46
N MET A 64 2.52 1.32 -10.68
CA MET A 64 1.05 1.34 -10.82
C MET A 64 0.33 2.14 -9.73
N MET A 65 0.86 2.14 -8.52
CA MET A 65 0.22 2.71 -7.35
C MET A 65 1.27 3.21 -6.37
N GLY A 66 1.18 4.47 -5.95
CA GLY A 66 1.84 4.94 -4.74
C GLY A 66 1.02 4.56 -3.50
N ILE A 67 1.69 4.30 -2.37
CA ILE A 67 1.08 4.22 -1.03
C ILE A 67 1.96 4.93 0.00
N ILE A 68 1.36 5.76 0.87
CA ILE A 68 2.03 6.26 2.08
C ILE A 68 1.34 5.67 3.31
N ILE A 69 2.11 5.02 4.18
CA ILE A 69 1.64 4.48 5.46
C ILE A 69 2.44 5.09 6.60
N GLU A 70 1.74 5.71 7.54
CA GLU A 70 2.30 6.20 8.79
C GLU A 70 2.00 5.21 9.91
N ASP A 71 3.00 4.91 10.74
CA ASP A 71 2.74 4.31 12.03
C ASP A 71 2.41 5.42 13.04
N GLY A 72 1.46 5.15 13.93
CA GLY A 72 1.05 6.10 14.96
C GLY A 72 2.16 6.48 15.97
N ALA A 73 3.42 6.09 15.74
CA ALA A 73 4.59 6.41 16.54
C ALA A 73 5.55 7.41 15.85
N GLY A 74 5.18 7.93 14.68
CA GLY A 74 5.90 9.01 13.99
C GLY A 74 6.90 8.54 12.93
N GLY A 75 6.86 7.26 12.53
CA GLY A 75 7.54 6.77 11.34
C GLY A 75 6.58 6.58 10.17
N SER A 76 7.08 6.62 8.95
CA SER A 76 6.27 6.32 7.76
C SER A 76 7.06 5.67 6.63
N PHE A 77 6.31 5.02 5.74
CA PHE A 77 6.78 4.43 4.49
C PHE A 77 6.07 5.11 3.32
N GLN A 78 6.81 5.44 2.28
CA GLN A 78 6.27 5.73 0.96
C GLN A 78 6.73 4.63 -0.01
N LEU A 79 5.77 3.92 -0.57
CA LEU A 79 5.97 2.70 -1.34
C LEU A 79 5.44 2.89 -2.76
N THR A 80 6.20 2.38 -3.74
CA THR A 80 5.69 2.16 -5.09
C THR A 80 5.30 0.70 -5.24
N ILE A 81 4.08 0.47 -5.70
CA ILE A 81 3.52 -0.84 -5.94
C ILE A 81 3.26 -1.00 -7.44
N GLY A 82 3.68 -2.14 -7.98
CA GLY A 82 3.47 -2.50 -9.38
C GLY A 82 3.85 -3.95 -9.63
N GLN A 83 3.82 -4.36 -10.89
CA GLN A 83 4.20 -5.69 -11.34
C GLN A 83 5.73 -5.81 -11.41
N ASP A 84 6.29 -6.77 -10.69
CA ASP A 84 7.70 -7.11 -10.79
C ASP A 84 7.99 -7.81 -12.13
N PRO A 85 8.99 -7.35 -12.92
CA PRO A 85 9.27 -7.90 -14.23
C PRO A 85 9.79 -9.34 -14.18
N GLY A 86 10.42 -9.77 -13.08
CA GLY A 86 10.95 -11.13 -12.93
C GLY A 86 9.89 -12.19 -12.66
N THR A 87 8.89 -11.83 -11.86
CA THR A 87 7.84 -12.75 -11.36
C THR A 87 6.48 -12.54 -12.01
N GLN A 88 6.28 -11.41 -12.71
CA GLN A 88 5.02 -10.98 -13.31
C GLN A 88 3.87 -10.84 -12.28
N LYS A 89 4.22 -10.63 -11.01
CA LYS A 89 3.26 -10.45 -9.91
C LYS A 89 3.43 -9.08 -9.28
N MET A 90 2.35 -8.55 -8.71
CA MET A 90 2.39 -7.32 -7.95
C MET A 90 3.22 -7.47 -6.68
N THR A 91 4.01 -6.45 -6.40
CA THR A 91 4.83 -6.31 -5.19
C THR A 91 5.14 -4.83 -4.94
N VAL A 92 5.85 -4.54 -3.86
CA VAL A 92 6.59 -3.27 -3.74
C VAL A 92 7.77 -3.35 -4.69
N THR A 93 7.81 -2.44 -5.66
CA THR A 93 8.76 -2.39 -6.77
C THR A 93 9.81 -1.30 -6.61
N ASP A 94 9.62 -0.41 -5.63
CA ASP A 94 10.62 0.58 -5.27
C ASP A 94 11.88 -0.11 -4.73
N PRO A 95 13.05 0.06 -5.35
CA PRO A 95 14.29 -0.53 -4.87
C PRO A 95 14.73 0.07 -3.52
N GLU A 96 14.37 1.32 -3.23
CA GLU A 96 14.70 2.02 -1.99
C GLU A 96 13.47 2.79 -1.49
N PRO A 97 12.52 2.11 -0.84
CA PRO A 97 11.33 2.76 -0.31
C PRO A 97 11.71 3.92 0.60
N TYR A 98 11.08 5.08 0.39
CA TYR A 98 11.37 6.23 1.23
C TYR A 98 10.79 6.01 2.63
N ILE A 99 11.68 6.02 3.63
CA ILE A 99 11.33 5.86 5.03
C ILE A 99 11.56 7.19 5.74
N TYR A 100 10.53 7.71 6.40
CA TYR A 100 10.63 8.89 7.25
C TYR A 100 10.61 8.51 8.73
N GLY A 101 11.44 9.18 9.53
CA GLY A 101 11.50 8.96 10.98
C GLY A 101 12.10 7.61 11.36
N SER A 102 11.50 6.94 12.34
CA SER A 102 11.96 5.63 12.82
C SER A 102 10.76 4.69 13.03
N PRO A 103 10.26 4.07 11.94
CA PRO A 103 9.08 3.23 12.04
C PRO A 103 9.21 2.12 13.08
N LYS A 104 8.14 1.95 13.86
CA LYS A 104 7.95 0.89 14.85
C LYS A 104 7.28 -0.35 14.28
N VAL A 105 6.93 -0.30 13.00
CA VAL A 105 6.42 -1.44 12.24
C VAL A 105 7.35 -1.74 11.07
N ASN A 106 7.37 -3.00 10.65
CA ASN A 106 7.92 -3.45 9.37
C ASN A 106 6.78 -4.01 8.51
N TYR A 107 7.05 -4.22 7.23
CA TYR A 107 6.11 -4.93 6.34
C TYR A 107 6.79 -6.06 5.57
N VAL A 108 5.97 -7.02 5.17
CA VAL A 108 6.33 -8.05 4.18
C VAL A 108 5.24 -8.15 3.13
N THR A 109 5.63 -8.48 1.89
CA THR A 109 4.68 -8.76 0.81
C THR A 109 4.29 -10.23 0.81
N THR A 110 3.01 -10.50 0.67
CA THR A 110 2.43 -11.86 0.59
C THR A 110 1.28 -11.88 -0.42
N ALA A 111 0.74 -13.07 -0.71
CA ALA A 111 -0.44 -13.27 -1.56
C ALA A 111 -0.38 -12.50 -2.89
N GLN A 112 0.76 -12.57 -3.58
CA GLN A 112 1.02 -11.81 -4.79
C GLN A 112 0.35 -12.46 -6.02
N THR A 113 -0.36 -11.65 -6.78
CA THR A 113 -1.02 -11.98 -8.05
C THR A 113 -0.70 -10.91 -9.09
N GLU A 114 -1.16 -11.06 -10.33
CA GLU A 114 -0.95 -10.06 -11.39
C GLU A 114 -1.55 -8.68 -11.07
N TRP A 115 -2.62 -8.62 -10.27
CA TRP A 115 -3.39 -7.40 -9.99
C TRP A 115 -3.58 -7.12 -8.50
N SER A 116 -2.90 -7.88 -7.64
CA SER A 116 -2.97 -7.64 -6.20
C SER A 116 -1.75 -8.13 -5.43
N VAL A 117 -1.41 -7.41 -4.36
CA VAL A 117 -0.45 -7.81 -3.32
C VAL A 117 -1.03 -7.53 -1.94
N THR A 118 -0.65 -8.35 -0.94
CA THR A 118 -0.92 -8.08 0.47
C THR A 118 0.35 -7.59 1.16
N LEU A 119 0.28 -6.46 1.84
CA LEU A 119 1.31 -5.95 2.74
C LEU A 119 0.89 -6.24 4.18
N VAL A 120 1.65 -7.09 4.86
CA VAL A 120 1.41 -7.42 6.27
C VAL A 120 2.34 -6.60 7.12
N PHE A 121 1.78 -5.70 7.94
CA PHE A 121 2.52 -4.85 8.85
C PHE A 121 2.55 -5.47 10.25
N SER A 122 3.73 -5.60 10.83
CA SER A 122 3.97 -6.16 12.17
C SER A 122 4.94 -5.26 12.94
N ASP A 123 5.00 -5.43 14.27
CA ASP A 123 5.99 -4.71 15.09
C ASP A 123 7.42 -5.02 14.62
N ASN A 124 8.28 -4.01 14.65
CA ASN A 124 9.71 -4.09 14.31
C ASN A 124 10.54 -4.65 15.47
#